data_AF-A0A9N9JLL5-F1
#
_entry.id   AF-A0A9N9JLL5-F1
#
_cell.length_a   1.000
_cell.length_b   1.000
_cell.length_c   1.000
_cell.angle_alpha   90.00
_cell.angle_beta   90.00
_cell.angle_gamma   90.00
#
_symmetry.space_group_name_H-M   'P 1'
#
loop_
_entity.id
_entity.type
_entity.pdbx_description
1 polymer ?
#
loop_
_entity_poly.entity_id
_entity_poly.type
_entity_poly.pdbx_seq_one_letter_code
_entity_poly.pdbx_strand_id
1 'polypeptide(L)'
;PKDQISRVAKMLADEYGTASNIKSRVNRLSVLAAITSTQQRLKLYTKVPPNGLVVYCGTIVTDEGKEKKVNIDFEPFKAINTSLYLCDNKFHTEALSELLESDNKFGFIVMDGNGALFGTLSGNTREVIHKFQVELPKKHGRGGQSALRFARLREEKRHNYVRKVAELAVQFFITNDKVNVTGLILAGSADFKTELSQSDMFDSRLQAKLIKLVDVSYGGEN
;
A
#
# COMPACT_ATOMS: atom_id res chain seq x y z
N PRO A 1 10.80 -1.41 0.12
CA PRO A 1 10.67 -0.87 1.50
C PRO A 1 11.35 -1.67 2.65
N LYS A 2 11.91 -2.87 2.43
CA LYS A 2 12.62 -3.65 3.47
C LYS A 2 14.05 -4.05 3.13
N ASP A 3 14.51 -3.75 1.91
CA ASP A 3 15.89 -4.04 1.54
C ASP A 3 16.83 -3.05 2.23
N GLN A 4 17.87 -3.61 2.85
CA GLN A 4 18.91 -2.81 3.48
C GLN A 4 19.84 -2.23 2.41
N ILE A 5 20.31 -1.01 2.62
CA ILE A 5 21.31 -0.37 1.76
C ILE A 5 22.56 -1.26 1.60
N SER A 6 22.94 -1.98 2.66
CA SER A 6 24.05 -2.94 2.65
C SER A 6 23.90 -4.03 1.58
N ARG A 7 22.67 -4.52 1.35
CA ARG A 7 22.39 -5.55 0.33
C ARG A 7 22.62 -5.00 -1.07
N VAL A 8 22.11 -3.80 -1.33
CA VAL A 8 22.28 -3.12 -2.63
C VAL A 8 23.76 -2.76 -2.86
N ALA A 9 24.47 -2.30 -1.83
CA ALA A 9 25.89 -2.01 -1.91
C ALA A 9 26.72 -3.27 -2.25
N LYS A 10 26.36 -4.42 -1.68
CA LYS A 10 26.99 -5.71 -2.03
C LYS A 10 26.70 -6.11 -3.47
N MET A 11 25.45 -6.03 -3.89
CA MET A 11 25.05 -6.32 -5.28
C MET A 11 25.83 -5.45 -6.27
N LEU A 12 25.97 -4.15 -6.02
CA LEU A 12 26.77 -3.25 -6.87
C LEU A 12 28.27 -3.61 -6.88
N ALA A 13 28.81 -4.17 -5.81
CA ALA A 13 30.19 -4.63 -5.76
C ALA A 13 30.38 -5.90 -6.59
N ASP A 14 29.43 -6.83 -6.53
CA ASP A 14 29.41 -8.04 -7.35
C ASP A 14 29.29 -7.67 -8.84
N GLU A 15 28.38 -6.76 -9.18
CA GLU A 15 28.18 -6.23 -10.56
C GLU A 15 29.42 -5.51 -11.10
N TYR A 16 30.15 -4.78 -10.26
CA TYR A 16 31.42 -4.18 -10.65
C TYR A 16 32.45 -5.25 -11.05
N GLY A 17 32.49 -6.36 -10.31
CA GLY A 17 33.34 -7.51 -10.61
C GLY A 17 33.00 -8.15 -11.96
N THR A 18 31.72 -8.42 -12.24
CA THR A 18 31.27 -8.96 -13.53
C THR A 18 31.52 -7.99 -14.68
N ALA A 19 31.28 -6.69 -14.50
CA ALA A 19 31.52 -5.66 -15.51
C ALA A 19 33.00 -5.57 -15.94
N SER A 20 33.94 -5.96 -15.08
CA SER A 20 35.38 -5.98 -15.43
C SER A 20 35.71 -6.95 -16.58
N ASN A 21 34.90 -8.00 -16.76
CA ASN A 21 35.04 -9.02 -17.80
C ASN A 21 34.50 -8.59 -19.17
N ILE A 22 33.90 -7.40 -19.30
CA ILE A 22 33.39 -6.88 -20.57
C ILE A 22 34.56 -6.67 -21.55
N LYS A 23 34.46 -7.26 -22.74
CA LYS A 23 35.51 -7.21 -23.77
C LYS A 23 35.66 -5.83 -24.42
N SER A 24 34.55 -5.12 -24.65
CA SER A 24 34.58 -3.78 -25.24
C SER A 24 35.13 -2.77 -24.25
N ARG A 25 36.31 -2.18 -24.55
CA ARG A 25 37.00 -1.23 -23.67
C ARG A 25 36.13 -0.03 -23.31
N VAL A 26 35.45 0.56 -24.31
CA VAL A 26 34.61 1.75 -24.13
C VAL A 26 33.43 1.42 -23.24
N ASN A 27 32.68 0.35 -23.56
CA ASN A 27 31.52 -0.05 -22.77
C ASN A 27 31.90 -0.42 -21.33
N ARG A 28 33.01 -1.15 -21.16
CA ARG A 28 33.53 -1.49 -19.83
C ARG A 28 33.82 -0.25 -19.00
N LEU A 29 34.51 0.74 -19.55
CA LEU A 29 34.83 1.98 -18.82
C LEU A 29 33.57 2.75 -18.43
N SER A 30 32.58 2.83 -19.33
CA SER A 30 31.30 3.50 -19.06
C SER A 30 30.51 2.80 -17.94
N VAL A 31 30.38 1.47 -18.00
CA VAL A 31 29.65 0.69 -16.98
C VAL A 31 30.36 0.76 -15.63
N LEU A 32 31.69 0.58 -15.58
CA LEU A 32 32.44 0.68 -14.32
C LEU A 32 32.30 2.07 -13.70
N ALA A 33 32.40 3.14 -14.51
CA ALA A 33 32.24 4.51 -14.04
C ALA A 33 30.82 4.77 -13.49
N ALA A 34 29.79 4.25 -14.15
CA ALA A 34 28.41 4.35 -13.68
C ALA A 34 28.22 3.64 -12.34
N ILE A 35 28.69 2.39 -12.20
CA ILE A 35 28.58 1.63 -10.95
C ILE A 35 29.33 2.33 -9.81
N THR A 36 30.57 2.81 -10.04
CA THR A 36 31.32 3.56 -9.03
C THR A 36 30.57 4.82 -8.59
N SER A 37 29.95 5.52 -9.53
CA SER A 37 29.14 6.71 -9.24
C SER A 37 27.93 6.37 -8.36
N THR A 38 27.19 5.32 -8.69
CA THR A 38 26.05 4.83 -7.89
C THR A 38 26.48 4.42 -6.49
N GLN A 39 27.61 3.71 -6.35
CA GLN A 39 28.16 3.33 -5.04
C GLN A 39 28.51 4.54 -4.18
N GLN A 40 29.07 5.60 -4.79
CA GLN A 40 29.38 6.85 -4.06
C GLN A 40 28.11 7.57 -3.59
N ARG A 41 27.07 7.62 -4.43
CA ARG A 41 25.76 8.20 -4.05
C ARG A 41 25.12 7.40 -2.91
N LEU A 42 25.14 6.07 -3.02
CA LEU A 42 24.53 5.18 -2.03
C LEU A 42 25.16 5.34 -0.63
N LYS A 43 26.46 5.69 -0.54
CA LYS A 43 27.15 5.98 0.73
C LYS A 43 26.61 7.21 1.46
N LEU A 44 25.95 8.14 0.77
CA LEU A 44 25.33 9.32 1.40
C LEU A 44 24.10 8.94 2.22
N TYR A 45 23.49 7.78 1.95
CA TYR A 45 22.30 7.30 2.62
C TYR A 45 22.66 6.23 3.65
N THR A 46 22.42 6.51 4.93
CA THR A 46 22.62 5.53 6.02
C THR A 46 21.48 4.52 6.10
N LYS A 47 20.25 4.93 5.72
CA LYS A 47 19.04 4.11 5.69
C LYS A 47 18.21 4.46 4.47
N VAL A 48 17.43 3.50 3.96
CA VAL A 48 16.47 3.77 2.88
C VAL A 48 15.40 4.72 3.43
N PRO A 49 15.11 5.86 2.76
CA PRO A 49 14.04 6.77 3.14
C PRO A 49 12.67 6.07 3.20
N PRO A 50 11.67 6.63 3.90
CA PRO A 50 10.38 5.97 4.12
C PRO A 50 9.64 5.64 2.81
N ASN A 51 9.74 6.49 1.79
CA ASN A 51 9.10 6.24 0.49
C ASN A 51 9.95 5.41 -0.48
N GLY A 52 11.19 5.08 -0.11
CA GLY A 52 12.16 4.42 -0.96
C GLY A 52 13.24 5.36 -1.49
N LEU A 53 14.08 4.85 -2.38
CA LEU A 53 15.19 5.58 -2.98
C LEU A 53 15.26 5.24 -4.47
N VAL A 54 15.34 6.26 -5.30
CA VAL A 54 15.54 6.12 -6.75
C VAL A 54 16.89 6.74 -7.11
N VAL A 55 17.70 6.00 -7.86
CA VAL A 55 19.03 6.45 -8.30
C VAL A 55 19.18 6.18 -9.80
N TYR A 56 19.36 7.24 -10.57
CA TYR A 56 19.73 7.20 -11.99
C TYR A 56 21.19 7.65 -12.14
N CYS A 57 22.03 6.77 -12.67
CA CYS A 57 23.43 7.04 -12.94
C CYS A 57 23.79 6.62 -14.37
N GLY A 58 24.49 7.48 -15.10
CA GLY A 58 24.93 7.16 -16.45
C GLY A 58 25.59 8.36 -17.15
N THR A 59 26.10 8.11 -18.36
CA THR A 59 26.60 9.14 -19.26
C THR A 59 25.58 9.34 -20.37
N ILE A 60 25.06 10.56 -20.52
CA ILE A 60 24.17 10.94 -21.63
C ILE A 60 24.92 11.87 -22.58
N VAL A 61 24.57 11.83 -23.86
CA VAL A 61 25.03 12.81 -24.85
C VAL A 61 24.01 13.95 -24.87
N THR A 62 24.44 15.18 -24.64
CA THR A 62 23.57 16.37 -24.73
C THR A 62 23.37 16.77 -26.19
N ASP A 63 22.41 17.65 -26.46
CA ASP A 63 22.13 18.17 -27.83
C ASP A 63 23.35 18.85 -28.48
N GLU A 64 24.31 19.31 -27.67
CA GLU A 64 25.60 19.87 -28.12
C GLU A 64 26.64 18.80 -28.49
N GLY A 65 26.28 17.51 -28.47
CA GLY A 65 27.18 16.38 -28.73
C GLY A 65 28.21 16.12 -27.63
N LYS A 66 28.08 16.76 -26.47
CA LYS A 66 28.99 16.56 -25.33
C LYS A 66 28.50 15.45 -24.42
N GLU A 67 29.43 14.61 -23.95
CA GLU A 67 29.13 13.62 -22.92
C GLU A 67 28.97 14.29 -21.55
N LYS A 68 27.81 14.10 -20.94
CA LYS A 68 27.51 14.58 -19.58
C LYS A 68 27.23 13.39 -18.67
N LYS A 69 27.95 13.33 -17.55
CA LYS A 69 27.63 12.41 -16.46
C LYS A 69 26.40 12.90 -15.72
N VAL A 70 25.37 12.06 -15.65
CA VAL A 70 24.12 12.30 -14.93
C VAL A 70 24.09 11.37 -13.74
N ASN A 71 23.91 11.98 -12.57
CA ASN A 71 23.68 11.31 -11.31
C ASN A 71 22.51 12.01 -10.64
N ILE A 72 21.37 11.35 -10.59
CA ILE A 72 20.16 11.87 -9.99
C ILE A 72 19.72 10.86 -8.95
N ASP A 73 19.68 11.31 -7.70
CA ASP A 73 19.19 10.55 -6.56
C ASP A 73 18.12 11.37 -5.84
N PHE A 74 16.97 10.75 -5.61
CA PHE A 74 15.86 11.40 -4.91
C PHE A 74 14.94 10.38 -4.23
N GLU A 75 14.20 10.88 -3.24
CA GLU A 75 13.11 10.14 -2.61
C GLU A 75 11.81 10.40 -3.39
N PRO A 76 11.07 9.36 -3.82
CA PRO A 76 9.80 9.52 -4.50
C PRO A 76 8.71 10.06 -3.55
N PHE A 77 7.69 10.72 -4.11
CA PHE A 77 6.60 11.30 -3.32
C PHE A 77 5.62 10.25 -2.74
N LYS A 78 5.62 9.03 -3.29
CA LYS A 78 4.84 7.87 -2.84
C LYS A 78 5.78 6.71 -2.54
N ALA A 79 5.41 5.87 -1.58
CA ALA A 79 6.19 4.70 -1.21
C ALA A 79 6.23 3.64 -2.32
N ILE A 80 7.44 3.22 -2.72
CA ILE A 80 7.65 2.22 -3.77
C ILE A 80 7.82 0.82 -3.17
N ASN A 81 7.07 -0.15 -3.69
CA ASN A 81 7.15 -1.56 -3.31
C ASN A 81 8.00 -2.43 -4.27
N THR A 82 8.37 -1.90 -5.42
CA THR A 82 9.21 -2.57 -6.42
C THR A 82 10.70 -2.34 -6.15
N SER A 83 11.52 -3.36 -6.42
CA SER A 83 12.99 -3.28 -6.37
C SER A 83 13.49 -3.63 -7.77
N LEU A 84 14.16 -2.70 -8.44
CA LEU A 84 14.58 -2.82 -9.84
C LEU A 84 16.03 -2.35 -9.99
N TYR A 85 16.85 -3.17 -10.64
CA TYR A 85 18.20 -2.81 -11.08
C TYR A 85 18.34 -3.18 -12.56
N LEU A 86 18.63 -2.19 -13.39
CA LEU A 86 18.80 -2.35 -14.83
C LEU A 86 19.96 -1.49 -15.33
N CYS A 87 20.73 -2.03 -16.28
CA CYS A 87 21.73 -1.29 -17.04
C CYS A 87 21.34 -1.39 -18.52
N ASP A 88 20.87 -0.27 -19.09
CA ASP A 88 20.44 -0.19 -20.49
C ASP A 88 20.85 1.16 -21.09
N ASN A 89 20.61 1.34 -22.39
CA ASN A 89 20.89 2.58 -23.14
C ASN A 89 19.92 3.73 -22.83
N LYS A 90 18.88 3.49 -22.03
CA LYS A 90 17.86 4.47 -21.63
C LYS A 90 17.55 4.35 -20.14
N PHE A 91 17.06 5.43 -19.55
CA PHE A 91 16.58 5.40 -18.17
C PHE A 91 15.14 4.86 -18.11
N HIS A 92 14.98 3.75 -17.42
CA HIS A 92 13.68 3.14 -17.13
C HIS A 92 12.93 3.97 -16.10
N THR A 93 11.88 4.64 -16.54
CA THR A 93 11.02 5.51 -15.71
C THR A 93 9.62 4.92 -15.55
N GLU A 94 9.37 3.70 -16.04
CA GLU A 94 8.05 3.06 -16.01
C GLU A 94 7.52 2.96 -14.57
N ALA A 95 8.37 2.57 -13.62
CA ALA A 95 8.02 2.49 -12.20
C ALA A 95 7.67 3.85 -11.58
N LEU A 96 8.20 4.96 -12.11
CA LEU A 96 7.83 6.32 -11.67
C LEU A 96 6.56 6.80 -12.35
N SER A 97 6.38 6.47 -13.63
CA SER A 97 5.17 6.77 -14.39
C SER A 97 3.95 6.10 -13.77
N GLU A 98 4.07 4.85 -13.32
CA GLU A 98 3.00 4.15 -12.57
C GLU A 98 2.62 4.89 -11.28
N LEU A 99 3.57 5.52 -10.58
CA LEU A 99 3.27 6.30 -9.36
C LEU A 99 2.52 7.60 -9.67
N LEU A 100 2.81 8.18 -10.84
CA LEU A 100 2.19 9.41 -11.36
C LEU A 100 0.82 9.15 -11.97
N GLU A 101 0.57 7.96 -12.52
CA GLU A 101 -0.77 7.54 -12.86
C GLU A 101 -1.63 7.60 -11.60
N SER A 102 -2.77 8.28 -11.73
CA SER A 102 -3.69 8.53 -10.63
C SER A 102 -4.27 7.21 -10.15
N ASP A 103 -3.57 6.55 -9.23
CA ASP A 103 -4.06 5.35 -8.58
C ASP A 103 -5.44 5.66 -7.99
N ASN A 104 -6.43 4.95 -8.49
CA ASN A 104 -7.75 4.91 -7.89
C ASN A 104 -7.59 4.38 -6.46
N LYS A 105 -7.69 5.28 -5.47
CA LYS A 105 -7.65 4.88 -4.07
C LYS A 105 -8.94 4.14 -3.74
N PHE A 106 -8.84 2.89 -3.30
CA PHE A 106 -9.97 2.07 -2.85
C PHE A 106 -9.99 1.99 -1.34
N GLY A 107 -11.18 2.07 -0.75
CA GLY A 107 -11.39 1.84 0.67
C GLY A 107 -11.79 0.39 0.94
N PHE A 108 -11.30 -0.16 2.04
CA PHE A 108 -11.65 -1.47 2.54
C PHE A 108 -12.20 -1.35 3.95
N ILE A 109 -13.36 -1.94 4.19
CA ILE A 109 -13.93 -2.13 5.52
C ILE A 109 -14.05 -3.63 5.73
N VAL A 110 -13.21 -4.17 6.61
CA VAL A 110 -13.24 -5.58 6.98
C VAL A 110 -13.98 -5.70 8.31
N MET A 111 -15.17 -6.30 8.30
CA MET A 111 -15.98 -6.54 9.49
C MET A 111 -15.86 -7.99 9.93
N ASP A 112 -15.62 -8.20 11.21
CA ASP A 112 -15.60 -9.51 11.85
C ASP A 112 -16.31 -9.47 13.20
N GLY A 113 -16.74 -10.62 13.70
CA GLY A 113 -17.41 -10.72 15.00
C GLY A 113 -16.55 -10.27 16.19
N ASN A 114 -15.22 -10.18 15.98
CA ASN A 114 -14.24 -9.79 16.99
C ASN A 114 -13.73 -8.34 16.81
N GLY A 115 -14.13 -7.62 15.76
CA GLY A 115 -13.59 -6.28 15.48
C GLY A 115 -13.79 -5.83 14.04
N ALA A 116 -13.36 -4.61 13.73
CA ALA A 116 -13.35 -4.10 12.36
C ALA A 116 -12.00 -3.46 12.01
N LEU A 117 -11.66 -3.51 10.72
CA LEU A 117 -10.47 -2.90 10.16
C LEU A 117 -10.86 -1.98 9.00
N PHE A 118 -10.32 -0.77 9.01
CA PHE A 118 -10.41 0.20 7.93
C PHE A 118 -9.04 0.34 7.29
N GLY A 119 -9.00 0.15 5.97
CA GLY A 119 -7.77 0.30 5.20
C GLY A 119 -8.04 0.96 3.87
N THR A 120 -6.97 1.44 3.25
CA THR A 120 -7.00 1.90 1.86
C THR A 120 -5.95 1.19 1.05
N LEU A 121 -6.29 0.92 -0.21
CA LEU A 121 -5.38 0.39 -1.22
C LEU A 121 -5.26 1.43 -2.32
N SER A 122 -4.03 1.83 -2.64
CA SER A 122 -3.72 2.72 -3.76
C SER A 122 -2.67 2.02 -4.61
N GLY A 123 -3.05 1.55 -5.80
CA GLY A 123 -2.15 0.73 -6.63
C GLY A 123 -1.70 -0.52 -5.86
N ASN A 124 -0.40 -0.60 -5.54
CA ASN A 124 0.20 -1.69 -4.78
C ASN A 124 0.52 -1.35 -3.31
N THR A 125 0.13 -0.16 -2.82
CA THR A 125 0.35 0.24 -1.43
C THR A 125 -0.90 0.00 -0.59
N ARG A 126 -0.76 -0.82 0.46
CA ARG A 126 -1.80 -1.06 1.47
C ARG A 126 -1.51 -0.24 2.72
N GLU A 127 -2.49 0.52 3.18
CA GLU A 127 -2.42 1.33 4.39
C GLU A 127 -3.58 0.96 5.32
N VAL A 128 -3.27 0.59 6.56
CA VAL A 128 -4.28 0.35 7.59
C VAL A 128 -4.51 1.66 8.34
N ILE A 129 -5.69 2.24 8.19
CA ILE A 129 -6.06 3.53 8.80
C ILE A 129 -6.37 3.32 10.28
N HIS A 130 -7.24 2.36 10.57
CA HIS A 130 -7.71 2.12 11.92
C HIS A 130 -8.17 0.68 12.09
N LYS A 131 -7.96 0.13 13.28
CA LYS A 131 -8.53 -1.15 13.70
C LYS A 131 -9.01 -1.05 15.13
N PHE A 132 -10.13 -1.71 15.41
CA PHE A 132 -10.64 -1.83 16.76
C PHE A 132 -11.25 -3.21 16.98
N GLN A 133 -11.19 -3.66 18.24
CA GLN A 133 -11.74 -4.94 18.66
C GLN A 133 -13.08 -4.74 19.37
N VAL A 134 -13.96 -5.75 19.26
CA VAL A 134 -15.27 -5.77 19.90
C VAL A 134 -15.54 -7.17 20.41
N GLU A 135 -16.10 -7.26 21.60
CA GLU A 135 -16.59 -8.52 22.15
C GLU A 135 -18.13 -8.58 22.04
N LEU A 136 -18.61 -9.28 21.02
CA LEU A 136 -20.03 -9.50 20.80
C LEU A 136 -20.51 -10.74 21.60
N PRO A 137 -21.68 -10.66 22.27
CA PRO A 137 -22.25 -11.82 22.95
C PRO A 137 -22.52 -12.94 21.95
N LYS A 138 -21.96 -14.13 22.20
CA LYS A 138 -22.16 -15.28 21.31
C LYS A 138 -23.64 -15.70 21.28
N LYS A 139 -24.02 -16.48 20.27
CA LYS A 139 -25.33 -17.15 20.29
C LYS A 139 -25.28 -18.27 21.33
N HIS A 140 -26.23 -18.29 22.25
CA HIS A 140 -26.38 -19.37 23.24
C HIS A 140 -27.84 -19.78 23.30
N GLY A 141 -28.11 -21.09 23.30
CA GLY A 141 -29.45 -21.66 23.51
C GLY A 141 -29.80 -21.90 24.98
N ARG A 142 -28.86 -21.67 25.91
CA ARG A 142 -29.04 -21.83 27.36
C ARG A 142 -29.57 -20.53 27.95
N GLY A 143 -30.71 -20.58 28.65
CA GLY A 143 -31.28 -19.38 29.26
C GLY A 143 -32.71 -19.50 29.80
N GLY A 144 -33.47 -20.55 29.46
CA GLY A 144 -34.85 -20.71 29.93
C GLY A 144 -35.69 -19.46 29.66
N GLN A 145 -36.36 -18.94 30.70
CA GLN A 145 -37.14 -17.69 30.63
C GLN A 145 -36.32 -16.45 30.24
N SER A 146 -35.03 -16.43 30.56
CA SER A 146 -34.13 -15.31 30.24
C SER A 146 -33.55 -15.37 28.83
N ALA A 147 -33.82 -16.43 28.05
CA ALA A 147 -33.27 -16.60 26.70
C ALA A 147 -33.63 -15.45 25.76
N LEU A 148 -34.88 -14.95 25.83
CA LEU A 148 -35.34 -13.83 25.00
C LEU A 148 -34.60 -12.53 25.33
N ARG A 149 -34.33 -12.27 26.61
CA ARG A 149 -33.55 -11.10 27.05
C ARG A 149 -32.12 -11.16 26.51
N PHE A 150 -31.45 -12.30 26.60
CA PHE A 150 -30.09 -12.46 26.06
C PHE A 150 -30.04 -12.35 24.54
N ALA A 151 -31.11 -12.77 23.85
CA ALA A 151 -31.24 -12.54 22.42
C ALA A 151 -31.35 -11.05 22.09
N ARG A 152 -32.21 -10.30 22.79
CA ARG A 152 -32.34 -8.84 22.62
C ARG A 152 -31.03 -8.10 22.89
N LEU A 153 -30.35 -8.41 23.99
CA LEU A 153 -29.07 -7.79 24.33
C LEU A 153 -27.99 -8.05 23.27
N ARG A 154 -28.03 -9.22 22.62
CA ARG A 154 -27.13 -9.56 21.51
C ARG A 154 -27.41 -8.71 20.28
N GLU A 155 -28.67 -8.63 19.85
CA GLU A 155 -29.05 -7.82 18.70
C GLU A 155 -28.77 -6.33 18.94
N GLU A 156 -29.00 -5.84 20.16
CA GLU A 156 -28.67 -4.45 20.53
C GLU A 156 -27.16 -4.18 20.45
N LYS A 157 -26.31 -5.10 20.96
CA LYS A 157 -24.85 -4.97 20.82
C LYS A 157 -24.38 -5.06 19.36
N ARG A 158 -24.99 -5.91 18.54
CA ARG A 158 -24.70 -6.01 17.10
C ARG A 158 -25.07 -4.71 16.38
N HIS A 159 -26.26 -4.19 16.65
CA HIS A 159 -26.73 -2.93 16.09
C HIS A 159 -25.80 -1.76 16.45
N ASN A 160 -25.37 -1.68 17.72
CA ASN A 160 -24.39 -0.68 18.17
C ASN A 160 -23.02 -0.85 17.50
N TYR A 161 -22.59 -2.08 17.23
CA TYR A 161 -21.37 -2.35 16.48
C TYR A 161 -21.48 -1.87 15.02
N VAL A 162 -22.57 -2.20 14.32
CA VAL A 162 -22.81 -1.73 12.94
C VAL A 162 -22.86 -0.20 12.89
N ARG A 163 -23.54 0.45 13.84
CA ARG A 163 -23.56 1.92 13.96
C ARG A 163 -22.16 2.50 14.12
N LYS A 164 -21.36 1.94 15.04
CA LYS A 164 -19.99 2.41 15.27
C LYS A 164 -19.12 2.25 14.02
N VAL A 165 -19.27 1.16 13.27
CA VAL A 165 -18.55 0.96 12.00
C VAL A 165 -18.98 1.97 10.95
N ALA A 166 -20.28 2.25 10.83
CA ALA A 166 -20.80 3.25 9.90
C ALA A 166 -20.28 4.66 10.21
N GLU A 167 -20.30 5.06 11.49
CA GLU A 167 -19.78 6.36 11.93
C GLU A 167 -18.28 6.51 11.65
N LEU A 168 -17.48 5.47 11.94
CA LEU A 168 -16.05 5.48 11.66
C LEU A 168 -15.76 5.48 10.14
N ALA A 169 -16.59 4.82 9.34
CA ALA A 169 -16.47 4.85 7.89
C ALA A 169 -16.63 6.27 7.34
N VAL A 170 -17.60 7.03 7.85
CA VAL A 170 -17.77 8.45 7.50
C VAL A 170 -16.55 9.26 7.91
N GLN A 171 -16.05 9.09 9.14
CA GLN A 171 -14.88 9.83 9.62
C GLN A 171 -13.61 9.59 8.80
N PHE A 172 -13.39 8.37 8.29
CA PHE A 172 -12.16 8.03 7.57
C PHE A 172 -12.25 8.18 6.05
N PHE A 173 -13.42 7.91 5.45
CA PHE A 173 -13.58 7.93 3.99
C PHE A 173 -14.22 9.22 3.45
N ILE A 174 -14.76 10.08 4.30
CA ILE A 174 -15.27 11.40 3.91
C ILE A 174 -14.38 12.48 4.51
N THR A 175 -13.88 13.38 3.67
CA THR A 175 -13.18 14.59 4.11
C THR A 175 -13.66 15.76 3.28
N ASN A 176 -13.97 16.89 3.94
CA ASN A 176 -14.54 18.08 3.29
C ASN A 176 -15.76 17.75 2.41
N ASP A 177 -16.70 16.96 2.94
CA ASP A 177 -17.94 16.52 2.27
C ASP A 177 -17.77 15.69 1.00
N LYS A 178 -16.54 15.27 0.66
CA LYS A 178 -16.26 14.43 -0.50
C LYS A 178 -15.68 13.09 -0.07
N VAL A 179 -16.03 12.05 -0.83
CA VAL A 179 -15.49 10.71 -0.62
C VAL A 179 -14.05 10.70 -1.13
N ASN A 180 -13.11 10.35 -0.25
CA ASN A 180 -11.67 10.31 -0.55
C ASN A 180 -11.24 9.10 -1.38
N VAL A 181 -12.15 8.14 -1.56
CA VAL A 181 -11.92 6.90 -2.28
C VAL A 181 -12.79 6.83 -3.53
N THR A 182 -12.21 6.27 -4.58
CA THR A 182 -12.88 6.05 -5.87
C THR A 182 -13.93 4.95 -5.76
N GLY A 183 -13.70 3.97 -4.89
CA GLY A 183 -14.63 2.91 -4.56
C GLY A 183 -14.38 2.32 -3.18
N LEU A 184 -15.39 1.65 -2.66
CA LEU A 184 -15.41 1.04 -1.33
C LEU A 184 -15.77 -0.44 -1.44
N ILE A 185 -15.04 -1.27 -0.70
CA ILE A 185 -15.25 -2.72 -0.63
C ILE A 185 -15.57 -3.07 0.81
N LEU A 186 -16.70 -3.74 1.02
CA LEU A 186 -17.05 -4.33 2.32
C LEU A 186 -16.66 -5.80 2.29
N ALA A 187 -15.77 -6.17 3.19
CA ALA A 187 -15.31 -7.52 3.38
C ALA A 187 -15.75 -7.98 4.76
N GLY A 188 -16.13 -9.24 4.91
CA GLY A 188 -16.43 -9.76 6.24
C GLY A 188 -16.86 -11.21 6.23
N SER A 189 -16.85 -11.78 7.43
CA SER A 189 -17.43 -13.10 7.71
C SER A 189 -18.89 -12.91 8.12
N ALA A 190 -19.77 -13.79 7.60
CA ALA A 190 -21.21 -13.76 7.83
C ALA A 190 -21.93 -12.51 7.28
N ASP A 191 -23.20 -12.36 7.67
CA ASP A 191 -24.13 -11.38 7.10
C ASP A 191 -23.90 -9.94 7.58
N PHE A 192 -22.91 -9.67 8.44
CA PHE A 192 -22.67 -8.32 9.01
C PHE A 192 -22.40 -7.24 7.95
N LYS A 193 -21.67 -7.59 6.89
CA LYS A 193 -21.42 -6.66 5.77
C LYS A 193 -22.69 -6.36 4.96
N THR A 194 -23.60 -7.33 4.91
CA THR A 194 -24.90 -7.19 4.24
C THR A 194 -25.81 -6.31 5.08
N GLU A 195 -25.85 -6.54 6.39
CA GLU A 195 -26.55 -5.68 7.36
C GLU A 195 -26.05 -4.23 7.29
N LEU A 196 -24.74 -4.01 7.24
CA LEU A 196 -24.17 -2.66 7.10
C LEU A 196 -24.62 -2.00 5.77
N SER A 197 -24.50 -2.73 4.65
CA SER A 197 -24.84 -2.22 3.31
C SER A 197 -26.32 -1.88 3.13
N GLN A 198 -27.20 -2.62 3.81
CA GLN A 198 -28.65 -2.42 3.77
C GLN A 198 -29.15 -1.47 4.87
N SER A 199 -28.32 -1.13 5.85
CA SER A 199 -28.73 -0.27 6.95
C SER A 199 -28.85 1.19 6.53
N ASP A 200 -29.91 1.85 7.00
CA ASP A 200 -30.11 3.30 6.84
C ASP A 200 -29.06 4.13 7.61
N MET A 201 -28.26 3.49 8.47
CA MET A 201 -27.19 4.11 9.23
C MET A 201 -25.94 4.35 8.38
N PHE A 202 -25.82 3.68 7.23
CA PHE A 202 -24.67 3.85 6.36
C PHE A 202 -24.87 5.05 5.45
N ASP A 203 -23.86 5.91 5.35
CA ASP A 203 -23.98 7.15 4.58
C ASP A 203 -24.21 6.87 3.09
N SER A 204 -25.27 7.47 2.54
CA SER A 204 -25.67 7.35 1.14
C SER A 204 -24.54 7.63 0.14
N ARG A 205 -23.61 8.54 0.47
CA ARG A 205 -22.46 8.89 -0.37
C ARG A 205 -21.46 7.74 -0.46
N LEU A 206 -21.25 7.01 0.64
CA LEU A 206 -20.41 5.82 0.67
C LEU A 206 -21.12 4.63 0.04
N GLN A 207 -22.44 4.50 0.25
CA GLN A 207 -23.25 3.46 -0.34
C GLN A 207 -23.21 3.50 -1.88
N ALA A 208 -23.27 4.70 -2.47
CA ALA A 208 -23.13 4.90 -3.91
C ALA A 208 -21.75 4.52 -4.47
N LYS A 209 -20.72 4.43 -3.61
CA LYS A 209 -19.35 4.04 -3.96
C LYS A 209 -19.04 2.59 -3.64
N LEU A 210 -20.01 1.80 -3.16
CA LEU A 210 -19.83 0.37 -2.92
C LEU A 210 -19.69 -0.38 -4.24
N ILE A 211 -18.55 -1.03 -4.43
CA ILE A 211 -18.27 -1.83 -5.63
C ILE A 211 -18.65 -3.28 -5.41
N LYS A 212 -18.24 -3.85 -4.28
CA LYS A 212 -18.39 -5.29 -4.03
C LYS A 212 -18.48 -5.62 -2.54
N LEU A 213 -19.29 -6.63 -2.24
CA LEU A 213 -19.30 -7.35 -0.98
C LEU A 213 -18.45 -8.62 -1.13
N VAL A 214 -17.45 -8.80 -0.27
CA VAL A 214 -16.52 -9.94 -0.32
C VAL A 214 -16.67 -10.79 0.93
N ASP A 215 -16.84 -12.10 0.76
CA ASP A 215 -16.78 -13.08 1.85
C ASP A 215 -15.34 -13.40 2.16
N VAL A 216 -14.94 -13.19 3.41
CA VAL A 216 -13.60 -13.54 3.91
C VAL A 216 -13.73 -14.40 5.15
N SER A 217 -13.02 -15.52 5.15
CA SER A 217 -13.07 -16.53 6.22
C SER A 217 -12.39 -16.07 7.51
N TYR A 218 -11.46 -15.11 7.42
CA TYR A 218 -10.71 -14.56 8.54
C TYR A 218 -10.72 -13.03 8.47
N GLY A 219 -11.11 -12.36 9.56
CA GLY A 219 -10.97 -10.92 9.70
C GLY A 219 -9.58 -10.55 10.24
N GLY A 220 -8.89 -9.60 9.60
CA GLY A 220 -7.59 -9.11 10.09
C GLY A 220 -6.64 -8.59 9.02
N GLU A 221 -5.37 -8.37 9.42
CA GLU A 221 -4.27 -7.79 8.61
C GLU A 221 -3.46 -8.81 7.79
N ASN A 222 -3.83 -10.11 7.81
CA ASN A 222 -3.03 -11.17 7.19
C ASN A 222 -2.84 -10.94 5.68
#